data_AF-A0A8H4QIN1-F1
#
_entry.id   AF-A0A8H4QIN1-F1
#
_cell.length_a   1.000
_cell.length_b   1.000
_cell.length_c   1.000
_cell.angle_alpha   90.00
_cell.angle_beta   90.00
_cell.angle_gamma   90.00
#
_symmetry.space_group_name_H-M   'P 1'
#
loop_
_entity.id
_entity.type
_entity.pdbx_description
1 polymer ?
#
loop_
_entity_poly.entity_id
_entity_poly.type
_entity_poly.pdbx_seq_one_letter_code
_entity_poly.pdbx_strand_id
1 'polypeptide(L)'
;MTIIWILKLLLLTNLFFNATAVPTVRFGNTTILGASLKPADVEFFGGIPYAEPPVGQLRLRSPVLLDNLPTSFFHAEQFGPSCLQTELPPNQVSEDCLTLNILRPANTSSDARLPVMVWIFGGAFVDGGSSFYNARDLLDYSIKRETPVIFVSFNYRVGPLGFPQGIEVGQAGTEVMNVGLQDSLAALQWIQNNIAMFGGDKAKVTVVGQSSGAFSINVFLRNQKFAGLARAAILESIVVLPTFEPDRNEATWQQYVSQIPGCETASQTNSTIACVRNASSSDVLQAMTKANLTFASFAFFQPIIDGPGGLISDRQSQIQPNQLGIPILIGTNLDEGTAFVAQNVDSVDDIVQFLETESSPPLASVTPDEQVNALTQILTLYPDAPALGSPFGTGNNTFGLSSQYKRFAALIGDLAMQSVRRTFTQKASATGSKIFAYLFTDPGEAVIPELIFAPTAPGSLEVPHSAEVTRLFGPFPPLSPPPPPPPPPPPPPPPPPPPPLPHPPRQALVSPQAPPPPPPPHPVSPPSPPPPPPPPLSKVMQDYWLSFVTSLNPNDNFGFTSRTEWQQYMPDNQVLLELNGRNMSMIPDDFRQQQISFIQDNVDVLHL
;
A
#
# COMPACT_ATOMS: atom_id res chain seq x y z
N MET A 1 7.21 56.33 -48.46
CA MET A 1 6.13 56.03 -47.48
C MET A 1 6.15 54.53 -47.18
N THR A 2 7.31 54.01 -46.78
CA THR A 2 7.67 52.59 -47.01
C THR A 2 8.50 51.99 -45.87
N ILE A 3 8.39 52.57 -44.66
CA ILE A 3 9.13 52.11 -43.47
C ILE A 3 8.17 51.74 -42.31
N ILE A 4 6.90 52.16 -42.37
CA ILE A 4 5.91 51.92 -41.30
C ILE A 4 5.23 50.54 -41.42
N TRP A 5 5.32 49.87 -42.57
CA TRP A 5 4.74 48.53 -42.77
C TRP A 5 5.68 47.38 -42.34
N ILE A 6 6.99 47.60 -42.26
CA ILE A 6 7.95 46.57 -41.83
C ILE A 6 7.94 46.38 -40.30
N LEU A 7 7.61 47.42 -39.54
CA LEU A 7 7.51 47.35 -38.07
C LEU A 7 6.20 46.74 -37.54
N LYS A 8 5.16 46.59 -38.37
CA LYS A 8 3.92 45.87 -37.98
C LYS A 8 3.93 44.39 -38.36
N LEU A 9 4.86 43.94 -39.21
CA LEU A 9 5.02 42.51 -39.53
C LEU A 9 5.99 41.79 -38.57
N LEU A 10 6.71 42.52 -37.72
CA LEU A 10 7.62 41.98 -36.70
C LEU A 10 6.97 41.82 -35.31
N LEU A 11 5.67 42.08 -35.19
CA LEU A 11 4.91 41.99 -33.92
C LEU A 11 3.88 40.84 -33.89
N LEU A 12 4.00 39.89 -34.82
CA LEU A 12 3.16 38.69 -34.92
C LEU A 12 4.02 37.47 -35.26
N THR A 13 4.87 37.03 -34.33
CA THR A 13 5.40 35.64 -34.22
C THR A 13 6.31 35.54 -32.99
N ASN A 14 5.73 35.76 -31.80
CA ASN A 14 6.24 35.18 -30.56
C ASN A 14 5.06 34.58 -29.79
N LEU A 15 4.27 33.77 -30.50
CA LEU A 15 3.64 32.63 -29.85
C LEU A 15 4.78 31.65 -29.59
N PHE A 16 5.52 31.86 -28.50
CA PHE A 16 6.26 30.77 -27.87
C PHE A 16 5.18 29.76 -27.45
N PHE A 17 4.90 28.81 -28.33
CA PHE A 17 4.51 27.49 -27.84
C PHE A 17 5.66 27.08 -26.94
N ASN A 18 5.47 27.22 -25.62
CA ASN A 18 6.23 26.41 -24.67
C ASN A 18 5.83 24.97 -24.95
N ALA A 19 6.43 24.38 -25.99
CA ALA A 19 6.47 22.95 -26.15
C ALA A 19 7.24 22.45 -24.93
N THR A 20 6.51 22.06 -23.88
CA THR A 20 7.07 21.36 -22.74
C THR A 20 7.82 20.15 -23.31
N ALA A 21 9.14 20.15 -23.18
CA ALA A 21 9.96 19.06 -23.66
C ALA A 21 9.45 17.76 -23.00
N VAL A 22 9.12 16.76 -23.82
CA VAL A 22 8.71 15.45 -23.33
C VAL A 22 9.86 14.87 -22.50
N PRO A 23 9.65 14.50 -21.23
CA PRO A 23 10.68 13.85 -20.42
C PRO A 23 11.18 12.60 -21.13
N THR A 24 12.50 12.45 -21.25
CA THR A 24 13.09 11.27 -21.90
C THR A 24 14.20 10.65 -21.07
N VAL A 25 14.32 9.33 -21.15
CA VAL A 25 15.37 8.53 -20.54
C VAL A 25 15.86 7.50 -21.55
N ARG A 26 17.18 7.25 -21.60
CA ARG A 26 17.78 6.25 -22.49
C ARG A 26 17.97 4.94 -21.74
N PHE A 27 17.36 3.87 -22.25
CA PHE A 27 17.55 2.50 -21.78
C PHE A 27 18.14 1.65 -22.92
N GLY A 28 19.46 1.48 -22.90
CA GLY A 28 20.20 0.92 -24.04
C GLY A 28 19.96 1.73 -25.32
N ASN A 29 19.39 1.09 -26.33
CA ASN A 29 19.06 1.73 -27.61
C ASN A 29 17.66 2.38 -27.62
N THR A 30 16.84 2.11 -26.61
CA THR A 30 15.47 2.62 -26.49
C THR A 30 15.44 3.98 -25.83
N THR A 31 14.63 4.89 -26.36
CA THR A 31 14.24 6.13 -25.69
C THR A 31 12.87 5.94 -25.04
N ILE A 32 12.83 6.01 -23.71
CA ILE A 32 11.60 6.00 -22.92
C ILE A 32 11.06 7.43 -22.88
N LEU A 33 9.80 7.61 -23.27
CA LEU A 33 9.08 8.88 -23.31
C LEU A 33 8.11 8.94 -22.12
N GLY A 34 8.31 9.89 -21.21
CA GLY A 34 7.48 10.06 -20.03
C GLY A 34 6.51 11.25 -20.13
N ALA A 35 5.82 11.54 -19.04
CA ALA A 35 4.89 12.65 -18.91
C ALA A 35 5.34 13.65 -17.83
N SER A 36 5.18 14.95 -18.07
CA SER A 36 5.34 15.99 -17.04
C SER A 36 4.01 16.22 -16.30
N LEU A 37 4.00 16.11 -14.98
CA LEU A 37 2.80 16.18 -14.14
C LEU A 37 2.55 17.58 -13.56
N LYS A 38 2.42 18.60 -14.41
CA LYS A 38 2.19 20.00 -13.98
C LYS A 38 0.84 20.18 -13.27
N PRO A 39 0.70 21.15 -12.33
CA PRO A 39 1.72 22.10 -11.87
C PRO A 39 2.76 21.53 -10.92
N ALA A 40 2.67 20.26 -10.52
CA ALA A 40 3.74 19.62 -9.75
C ALA A 40 5.00 19.50 -10.63
N ASP A 41 6.16 19.80 -10.08
CA ASP A 41 7.45 19.67 -10.78
C ASP A 41 7.93 18.21 -10.74
N VAL A 42 7.09 17.31 -11.25
CA VAL A 42 7.28 15.85 -11.24
C VAL A 42 7.17 15.31 -12.67
N GLU A 43 8.01 14.33 -12.99
CA GLU A 43 7.96 13.53 -14.21
C GLU A 43 7.53 12.11 -13.88
N PHE A 44 6.75 11.50 -14.76
CA PHE A 44 6.24 10.14 -14.66
C PHE A 44 6.66 9.29 -15.85
N PHE A 45 7.09 8.06 -15.56
CA PHE A 45 7.39 7.03 -16.53
C PHE A 45 6.71 5.74 -16.07
N GLY A 46 5.56 5.41 -16.64
CA GLY A 46 4.72 4.28 -16.27
C GLY A 46 4.83 3.07 -17.21
N GLY A 47 4.39 1.92 -16.73
CA GLY A 47 4.20 0.72 -17.55
C GLY A 47 5.49 0.14 -18.14
N ILE A 48 6.67 0.47 -17.60
CA ILE A 48 7.94 -0.02 -18.12
C ILE A 48 8.07 -1.51 -17.76
N PRO A 49 8.21 -2.43 -18.72
CA PRO A 49 8.33 -3.84 -18.39
C PRO A 49 9.71 -4.13 -17.78
N TYR A 50 9.71 -4.80 -16.63
CA TYR A 50 10.95 -5.22 -15.95
C TYR A 50 11.29 -6.70 -16.23
N ALA A 51 10.33 -7.47 -16.72
CA ALA A 51 10.47 -8.87 -17.09
C ALA A 51 9.67 -9.19 -18.36
N GLU A 52 9.98 -10.31 -18.99
CA GLU A 52 9.21 -10.83 -20.12
C GLU A 52 7.74 -11.09 -19.70
N PRO A 53 6.76 -10.87 -20.60
CA PRO A 53 5.36 -11.14 -20.32
C PRO A 53 5.15 -12.60 -19.85
N PRO A 54 4.56 -12.85 -18.66
CA PRO A 54 4.44 -14.19 -18.08
C PRO A 54 3.26 -14.97 -18.68
N VAL A 55 3.16 -15.00 -20.02
CA VAL A 55 2.08 -15.63 -20.79
C VAL A 55 2.50 -16.97 -21.39
N GLY A 56 1.52 -17.82 -21.71
CA GLY A 56 1.75 -19.11 -22.37
C GLY A 56 2.76 -19.98 -21.61
N GLN A 57 3.90 -20.28 -22.22
CA GLN A 57 4.94 -21.13 -21.60
C GLN A 57 5.70 -20.45 -20.46
N LEU A 58 5.59 -19.13 -20.30
CA LEU A 58 6.10 -18.38 -19.14
C LEU A 58 5.04 -18.23 -18.03
N ARG A 59 3.79 -18.64 -18.28
CA ARG A 59 2.76 -18.69 -17.24
C ARG A 59 3.18 -19.67 -16.14
N LEU A 60 2.96 -19.28 -14.89
CA LEU A 60 3.39 -20.00 -13.69
C LEU A 60 4.90 -20.26 -13.62
N ARG A 61 5.74 -19.44 -14.26
CA ARG A 61 7.20 -19.53 -14.15
C ARG A 61 7.80 -18.32 -13.47
N SER A 62 8.98 -18.49 -12.86
CA SER A 62 9.87 -17.41 -12.46
C SER A 62 9.99 -16.35 -13.56
N PRO A 63 10.00 -15.04 -13.22
CA PRO A 63 10.14 -13.97 -14.19
C PRO A 63 11.50 -14.04 -14.91
N VAL A 64 11.50 -13.70 -16.20
CA VAL A 64 12.72 -13.55 -17.01
C VAL A 64 13.04 -12.06 -17.12
N LEU A 65 14.12 -11.61 -16.48
CA LEU A 65 14.48 -10.20 -16.42
C LEU A 65 14.77 -9.61 -17.81
N LEU A 66 14.29 -8.39 -18.07
CA LEU A 66 14.61 -7.67 -19.31
C LEU A 66 15.80 -6.72 -19.12
N ASP A 67 16.84 -6.94 -19.93
CA ASP A 67 18.01 -6.07 -20.01
C ASP A 67 17.90 -4.99 -21.10
N ASN A 68 16.90 -5.08 -21.98
CA ASN A 68 16.57 -4.09 -23.00
C ASN A 68 15.09 -4.15 -23.38
N LEU A 69 14.64 -3.14 -24.13
CA LEU A 69 13.32 -3.15 -24.78
C LEU A 69 13.49 -3.35 -26.28
N PRO A 70 12.64 -4.17 -26.94
CA PRO A 70 12.76 -4.47 -28.37
C PRO A 70 12.21 -3.34 -29.27
N THR A 71 12.37 -2.08 -28.87
CA THR A 71 11.84 -0.90 -29.58
C THR A 71 12.82 0.27 -29.54
N SER A 72 12.78 1.15 -30.54
CA SER A 72 13.56 2.40 -30.52
C SER A 72 12.96 3.45 -29.59
N PHE A 73 11.64 3.44 -29.43
CA PHE A 73 10.88 4.34 -28.57
C PHE A 73 9.90 3.52 -27.73
N PHE A 74 9.74 3.89 -26.46
CA PHE A 74 8.76 3.31 -25.56
C PHE A 74 7.93 4.43 -24.91
N HIS A 75 6.61 4.31 -25.00
CA HIS A 75 5.65 5.28 -24.48
C HIS A 75 5.29 4.91 -23.04
N ALA A 76 5.80 5.69 -22.08
CA ALA A 76 5.67 5.49 -20.64
C ALA A 76 4.84 6.62 -19.99
N GLU A 77 3.86 7.18 -20.70
CA GLU A 77 3.04 8.28 -20.20
C GLU A 77 1.85 7.82 -19.36
N GLN A 78 1.62 6.50 -19.27
CA GLN A 78 0.48 5.89 -18.56
C GLN A 78 0.92 4.69 -17.73
N PHE A 79 0.15 4.36 -16.70
CA PHE A 79 0.32 3.11 -15.98
C PHE A 79 0.06 1.92 -16.91
N GLY A 80 0.80 0.83 -16.70
CA GLY A 80 0.46 -0.46 -17.28
C GLY A 80 -0.78 -1.09 -16.60
N PRO A 81 -1.38 -2.13 -17.21
CA PRO A 81 -2.48 -2.86 -16.58
C PRO A 81 -2.01 -3.57 -15.30
N SER A 82 -2.92 -3.72 -14.33
CA SER A 82 -2.68 -4.58 -13.16
C SER A 82 -2.65 -6.06 -13.58
N CYS A 83 -2.12 -6.93 -12.72
CA CYS A 83 -2.16 -8.38 -12.97
C CYS A 83 -3.59 -8.93 -12.91
N LEU A 84 -3.87 -10.01 -13.64
CA LEU A 84 -5.18 -10.68 -13.64
C LEU A 84 -5.70 -10.97 -12.23
N GLN A 85 -6.91 -10.47 -11.95
CA GLN A 85 -7.65 -10.61 -10.70
C GLN A 85 -9.13 -10.28 -10.94
N THR A 86 -10.02 -10.66 -10.02
CA THR A 86 -11.47 -10.45 -10.13
C THR A 86 -11.97 -9.11 -9.60
N GLU A 87 -11.18 -8.46 -8.74
CA GLU A 87 -11.59 -7.21 -8.07
C GLU A 87 -11.48 -5.97 -8.96
N LEU A 88 -10.91 -6.12 -10.15
CA LEU A 88 -10.77 -5.06 -11.14
C LEU A 88 -11.55 -5.37 -12.43
N PRO A 89 -12.04 -4.33 -13.12
CA PRO A 89 -12.65 -4.50 -14.43
C PRO A 89 -11.73 -5.24 -15.42
N PRO A 90 -12.25 -6.16 -16.26
CA PRO A 90 -11.44 -6.95 -17.19
C PRO A 90 -10.56 -6.13 -18.15
N ASN A 91 -10.91 -4.87 -18.41
CA ASN A 91 -10.13 -3.97 -19.26
C ASN A 91 -9.01 -3.21 -18.53
N GLN A 92 -8.85 -3.41 -17.22
CA GLN A 92 -7.78 -2.83 -16.39
C GLN A 92 -6.74 -3.87 -15.95
N VAL A 93 -6.93 -5.13 -16.32
CA VAL A 93 -6.06 -6.25 -15.96
C VAL A 93 -5.48 -6.95 -17.19
N SER A 94 -4.30 -7.53 -17.05
CA SER A 94 -3.61 -8.31 -18.09
C SER A 94 -2.72 -9.38 -17.44
N GLU A 95 -2.37 -10.44 -18.18
CA GLU A 95 -1.25 -11.30 -17.78
C GLU A 95 0.10 -10.66 -18.09
N ASP A 96 0.17 -9.87 -19.16
CA ASP A 96 1.31 -9.00 -19.43
C ASP A 96 1.25 -7.79 -18.50
N CYS A 97 1.61 -8.02 -17.24
CA CYS A 97 1.47 -7.05 -16.16
C CYS A 97 2.78 -6.72 -15.44
N LEU A 98 3.90 -7.43 -15.72
CA LEU A 98 5.20 -7.28 -15.02
C LEU A 98 5.90 -5.98 -15.40
N THR A 99 5.30 -4.89 -14.95
CA THR A 99 5.68 -3.52 -15.25
C THR A 99 5.90 -2.71 -13.98
N LEU A 100 6.69 -1.65 -14.10
CA LEU A 100 6.95 -0.69 -13.04
C LEU A 100 6.73 0.74 -13.51
N ASN A 101 6.56 1.61 -12.52
CA ASN A 101 6.30 3.03 -12.71
C ASN A 101 7.29 3.83 -11.88
N ILE A 102 7.80 4.92 -12.43
CA ILE A 102 8.80 5.77 -11.81
C ILE A 102 8.28 7.21 -11.82
N LEU A 103 8.23 7.82 -10.64
CA LEU A 103 8.06 9.26 -10.49
C LEU A 103 9.37 9.88 -10.00
N ARG A 104 9.78 11.00 -10.58
CA ARG A 104 10.99 11.74 -10.18
C ARG A 104 10.76 13.25 -10.26
N PRO A 105 11.60 14.08 -9.61
CA PRO A 105 11.58 15.52 -9.82
C PRO A 105 11.81 15.89 -11.29
N ALA A 106 11.18 16.96 -11.76
CA ALA A 106 11.36 17.44 -13.13
C ALA A 106 12.82 17.85 -13.39
N ASN A 107 13.28 17.61 -14.62
CA ASN A 107 14.66 17.87 -15.06
C ASN A 107 15.74 17.11 -14.27
N THR A 108 15.40 15.98 -13.66
CA THR A 108 16.38 15.14 -12.95
C THR A 108 17.38 14.54 -13.96
N SER A 109 18.67 14.81 -13.74
CA SER A 109 19.76 14.21 -14.51
C SER A 109 20.10 12.80 -14.01
N SER A 110 20.73 11.98 -14.86
CA SER A 110 21.13 10.62 -14.50
C SER A 110 22.22 10.55 -13.42
N ASP A 111 22.90 11.66 -13.13
CA ASP A 111 23.92 11.79 -12.08
C ASP A 111 23.39 12.41 -10.77
N ALA A 112 22.08 12.67 -10.66
CA ALA A 112 21.48 13.31 -9.48
C ALA A 112 21.61 12.52 -8.16
N ARG A 113 21.73 11.19 -8.22
CA ARG A 113 21.91 10.28 -7.07
C ARG A 113 20.86 10.49 -5.95
N LEU A 114 19.59 10.57 -6.33
CA LEU A 114 18.48 10.76 -5.41
C LEU A 114 18.16 9.45 -4.64
N PRO A 115 17.78 9.52 -3.35
CA PRO A 115 17.20 8.37 -2.64
C PRO A 115 15.98 7.82 -3.38
N VAL A 116 15.77 6.50 -3.30
CA VAL A 116 14.70 5.79 -4.02
C VAL A 116 13.78 5.12 -3.01
N MET A 117 12.50 5.50 -3.02
CA MET A 117 11.42 4.84 -2.30
C MET A 117 10.74 3.85 -3.23
N VAL A 118 10.79 2.55 -2.91
CA VAL A 118 10.19 1.49 -3.72
C VAL A 118 8.98 0.92 -3.00
N TRP A 119 7.79 1.13 -3.56
CA TRP A 119 6.52 0.67 -3.02
C TRP A 119 6.14 -0.73 -3.50
N ILE A 120 5.83 -1.61 -2.56
CA ILE A 120 5.28 -2.96 -2.78
C ILE A 120 3.87 -2.98 -2.19
N PHE A 121 2.86 -3.06 -3.04
CA PHE A 121 1.47 -2.97 -2.61
C PHE A 121 0.99 -4.20 -1.83
N GLY A 122 -0.02 -3.97 -0.99
CA GLY A 122 -0.84 -5.00 -0.37
C GLY A 122 -2.02 -5.41 -1.25
N GLY A 123 -2.61 -6.56 -0.93
CA GLY A 123 -3.80 -7.11 -1.60
C GLY A 123 -4.00 -8.59 -1.28
N ALA A 124 -3.58 -8.95 -0.06
CA ALA A 124 -3.53 -10.31 0.47
C ALA A 124 -2.92 -11.39 -0.44
N PHE A 125 -2.15 -11.01 -1.47
CA PHE A 125 -1.63 -11.85 -2.56
C PHE A 125 -2.65 -12.29 -3.63
N VAL A 126 -3.88 -11.82 -3.61
CA VAL A 126 -4.95 -12.17 -4.57
C VAL A 126 -5.42 -11.02 -5.45
N ASP A 127 -5.20 -9.78 -5.00
CA ASP A 127 -5.57 -8.57 -5.71
C ASP A 127 -4.52 -7.46 -5.50
N GLY A 128 -4.81 -6.27 -6.01
CA GLY A 128 -3.97 -5.09 -5.87
C GLY A 128 -3.35 -4.61 -7.20
N GLY A 129 -2.78 -3.41 -7.16
CA GLY A 129 -2.16 -2.81 -8.33
C GLY A 129 -1.27 -1.62 -7.98
N SER A 130 -0.12 -1.53 -8.65
CA SER A 130 0.81 -0.40 -8.47
C SER A 130 0.24 0.95 -8.88
N SER A 131 -0.78 0.95 -9.75
CA SER A 131 -1.48 2.13 -10.25
C SER A 131 -2.38 2.81 -9.21
N PHE A 132 -2.73 2.12 -8.13
CA PHE A 132 -3.54 2.68 -7.04
C PHE A 132 -2.78 3.76 -6.25
N TYR A 133 -1.46 3.68 -6.23
CA TYR A 133 -0.59 4.47 -5.36
C TYR A 133 0.10 5.60 -6.14
N ASN A 134 -0.65 6.66 -6.44
CA ASN A 134 -0.09 7.82 -7.12
C ASN A 134 0.69 8.71 -6.16
N ALA A 135 2.02 8.58 -6.17
CA ALA A 135 2.92 9.35 -5.31
C ALA A 135 3.18 10.79 -5.79
N ARG A 136 2.43 11.33 -6.76
CA ARG A 136 2.66 12.70 -7.31
C ARG A 136 2.76 13.75 -6.21
N ASP A 137 1.78 13.77 -5.30
CA ASP A 137 1.69 14.81 -4.28
C ASP A 137 2.71 14.59 -3.15
N LEU A 138 3.08 13.33 -2.88
CA LEU A 138 4.19 12.98 -2.00
C LEU A 138 5.53 13.48 -2.58
N LEU A 139 5.76 13.28 -3.87
CA LEU A 139 7.00 13.69 -4.53
C LEU A 139 7.11 15.21 -4.67
N ASP A 140 6.02 15.87 -5.05
CA ASP A 140 5.93 17.34 -5.05
C ASP A 140 6.24 17.91 -3.65
N TYR A 141 5.75 17.26 -2.60
CA TYR A 141 6.08 17.63 -1.22
C TYR A 141 7.56 17.36 -0.88
N SER A 142 8.14 16.23 -1.33
CA SER A 142 9.57 15.93 -1.12
C SER A 142 10.49 17.00 -1.69
N ILE A 143 10.12 17.58 -2.84
CA ILE A 143 10.85 18.70 -3.49
C ILE A 143 10.71 19.96 -2.65
N LYS A 144 9.49 20.30 -2.21
CA LYS A 144 9.20 21.50 -1.39
C LYS A 144 9.86 21.47 -0.01
N ARG A 145 10.04 20.28 0.57
CA ARG A 145 10.76 20.09 1.83
C ARG A 145 12.28 19.88 1.63
N GLU A 146 12.80 20.11 0.43
CA GLU A 146 14.23 20.08 0.09
C GLU A 146 14.92 18.70 0.25
N THR A 147 14.14 17.62 0.29
CA THR A 147 14.65 16.24 0.33
C THR A 147 14.04 15.43 -0.81
N PRO A 148 14.32 15.79 -2.08
CA PRO A 148 13.73 15.13 -3.23
C PRO A 148 14.07 13.65 -3.26
N VAL A 149 13.08 12.83 -3.58
CA VAL A 149 13.23 11.38 -3.75
C VAL A 149 12.70 10.93 -5.11
N ILE A 150 13.13 9.76 -5.55
CA ILE A 150 12.48 9.02 -6.64
C ILE A 150 11.52 8.01 -6.01
N PHE A 151 10.32 7.91 -6.56
CA PHE A 151 9.35 6.89 -6.17
C PHE A 151 9.22 5.85 -7.28
N VAL A 152 9.23 4.58 -6.91
CA VAL A 152 9.02 3.46 -7.82
C VAL A 152 7.91 2.57 -7.27
N SER A 153 6.94 2.20 -8.10
CA SER A 153 5.95 1.15 -7.78
C SER A 153 5.94 0.11 -8.89
N PHE A 154 5.61 -1.14 -8.59
CA PHE A 154 5.59 -2.20 -9.60
C PHE A 154 4.49 -3.22 -9.35
N ASN A 155 4.07 -3.88 -10.41
CA ASN A 155 3.14 -5.01 -10.35
C ASN A 155 3.90 -6.31 -10.10
N TYR A 156 3.29 -7.22 -9.34
CA TYR A 156 3.69 -8.62 -9.20
C TYR A 156 2.45 -9.50 -9.39
N ARG A 157 2.63 -10.74 -9.87
CA ARG A 157 1.49 -11.66 -10.06
C ARG A 157 0.83 -12.00 -8.72
N VAL A 158 -0.50 -12.06 -8.75
CA VAL A 158 -1.38 -12.37 -7.63
C VAL A 158 -2.23 -13.61 -7.94
N GLY A 159 -2.96 -14.10 -6.94
CA GLY A 159 -3.89 -15.20 -7.04
C GLY A 159 -3.23 -16.49 -7.55
N PRO A 160 -3.96 -17.34 -8.29
CA PRO A 160 -3.43 -18.62 -8.77
C PRO A 160 -2.27 -18.48 -9.76
N LEU A 161 -2.06 -17.29 -10.35
CA LEU A 161 -0.94 -17.04 -11.27
C LEU A 161 0.34 -16.62 -10.56
N GLY A 162 0.22 -16.00 -9.38
CA GLY A 162 1.34 -15.59 -8.52
C GLY A 162 1.74 -16.65 -7.50
N PHE A 163 0.75 -17.40 -7.01
CA PHE A 163 0.88 -18.30 -5.87
C PHE A 163 0.18 -19.63 -6.15
N PRO A 164 0.55 -20.34 -7.23
CA PRO A 164 -0.06 -21.64 -7.54
C PRO A 164 0.19 -22.62 -6.38
N GLN A 165 -0.73 -23.57 -6.22
CA GLN A 165 -0.76 -24.51 -5.10
C GLN A 165 -0.83 -25.94 -5.64
N GLY A 166 -0.67 -26.93 -4.77
CA GLY A 166 -0.91 -28.33 -5.07
C GLY A 166 0.34 -29.19 -5.20
N ILE A 167 0.12 -30.48 -5.34
CA ILE A 167 1.14 -31.54 -5.36
C ILE A 167 2.07 -31.38 -6.56
N GLU A 168 1.52 -31.12 -7.76
CA GLU A 168 2.33 -30.92 -8.98
C GLU A 168 3.21 -29.67 -8.87
N VAL A 169 2.70 -28.60 -8.26
CA VAL A 169 3.46 -27.38 -7.94
C VAL A 169 4.59 -27.71 -6.96
N GLY A 170 4.28 -28.48 -5.91
CA GLY A 170 5.20 -29.15 -5.00
C GLY A 170 6.41 -29.77 -5.69
N GLN A 171 6.12 -30.65 -6.66
CA GLN A 171 7.13 -31.43 -7.40
C GLN A 171 7.95 -30.58 -8.38
N ALA A 172 7.34 -29.54 -8.95
CA ALA A 172 8.02 -28.62 -9.86
C ALA A 172 8.95 -27.62 -9.13
N GLY A 173 8.74 -27.41 -7.83
CA GLY A 173 9.66 -26.64 -6.98
C GLY A 173 9.67 -25.13 -7.27
N THR A 174 10.79 -24.49 -6.96
CA THR A 174 10.95 -23.02 -7.00
C THR A 174 10.76 -22.41 -8.40
N GLU A 175 10.74 -23.18 -9.49
CA GLU A 175 10.43 -22.65 -10.83
C GLU A 175 8.98 -22.14 -10.93
N VAL A 176 8.08 -22.71 -10.12
CA VAL A 176 6.64 -22.43 -10.17
C VAL A 176 6.06 -21.91 -8.86
N MET A 177 6.70 -22.19 -7.72
CA MET A 177 6.25 -21.73 -6.41
C MET A 177 6.55 -20.24 -6.19
N ASN A 178 5.66 -19.55 -5.46
CA ASN A 178 5.89 -18.19 -5.00
C ASN A 178 6.32 -17.20 -6.10
N VAL A 179 5.86 -17.39 -7.34
CA VAL A 179 6.33 -16.59 -8.49
C VAL A 179 5.98 -15.11 -8.33
N GLY A 180 4.92 -14.74 -7.59
CA GLY A 180 4.64 -13.36 -7.20
C GLY A 180 5.71 -12.73 -6.29
N LEU A 181 6.32 -13.49 -5.38
CA LEU A 181 7.49 -13.01 -4.61
C LEU A 181 8.73 -12.90 -5.50
N GLN A 182 8.90 -13.82 -6.45
CA GLN A 182 10.00 -13.77 -7.41
C GLN A 182 9.89 -12.58 -8.36
N ASP A 183 8.68 -12.22 -8.78
CA ASP A 183 8.37 -11.00 -9.54
C ASP A 183 8.86 -9.76 -8.81
N SER A 184 8.59 -9.69 -7.50
CA SER A 184 9.05 -8.58 -6.66
C SER A 184 10.57 -8.51 -6.57
N LEU A 185 11.28 -9.64 -6.43
CA LEU A 185 12.74 -9.66 -6.46
C LEU A 185 13.29 -9.28 -7.84
N ALA A 186 12.65 -9.69 -8.93
CA ALA A 186 13.04 -9.30 -10.28
C ALA A 186 12.87 -7.80 -10.51
N ALA A 187 11.77 -7.21 -10.05
CA ALA A 187 11.57 -5.76 -10.09
C ALA A 187 12.66 -5.02 -9.30
N LEU A 188 13.00 -5.49 -8.09
CA LEU A 188 14.08 -4.91 -7.29
C LEU A 188 15.46 -5.06 -7.95
N GLN A 189 15.73 -6.20 -8.58
CA GLN A 189 16.95 -6.40 -9.35
C GLN A 189 17.03 -5.47 -10.56
N TRP A 190 15.90 -5.27 -11.26
CA TRP A 190 15.79 -4.30 -12.34
C TRP A 190 16.07 -2.88 -11.84
N ILE A 191 15.50 -2.50 -10.69
CA ILE A 191 15.73 -1.18 -10.07
C ILE A 191 17.22 -1.01 -9.76
N GLN A 192 17.87 -2.01 -9.16
CA GLN A 192 19.31 -1.96 -8.89
C GLN A 192 20.16 -1.78 -10.15
N ASN A 193 19.76 -2.43 -11.25
CA ASN A 193 20.48 -2.36 -12.52
C ASN A 193 20.27 -1.02 -13.23
N ASN A 194 19.09 -0.42 -13.11
CA ASN A 194 18.63 0.61 -14.04
C ASN A 194 18.30 1.96 -13.40
N ILE A 195 18.01 2.07 -12.09
CA ILE A 195 17.45 3.30 -11.52
C ILE A 195 18.36 4.53 -11.64
N ALA A 196 19.68 4.31 -11.81
CA ALA A 196 20.64 5.36 -12.07
C ALA A 196 20.32 6.17 -13.33
N MET A 197 19.77 5.56 -14.38
CA MET A 197 19.42 6.30 -15.61
C MET A 197 18.24 7.28 -15.40
N PHE A 198 17.44 7.06 -14.35
CA PHE A 198 16.40 7.99 -13.91
C PHE A 198 16.91 9.04 -12.91
N GLY A 199 18.19 8.95 -12.49
CA GLY A 199 18.81 9.83 -11.49
C GLY A 199 18.82 9.27 -10.07
N GLY A 200 18.42 8.01 -9.88
CA GLY A 200 18.38 7.36 -8.57
C GLY A 200 19.75 6.86 -8.10
N ASP A 201 19.95 6.83 -6.80
CA ASP A 201 21.09 6.20 -6.17
C ASP A 201 20.74 4.77 -5.73
N LYS A 202 21.31 3.79 -6.44
CA LYS A 202 21.12 2.36 -6.14
C LYS A 202 21.57 1.96 -4.73
N ALA A 203 22.48 2.73 -4.12
CA ALA A 203 22.91 2.51 -2.73
C ALA A 203 21.91 3.09 -1.71
N LYS A 204 20.88 3.83 -2.17
CA LYS A 204 19.89 4.51 -1.33
C LYS A 204 18.46 4.06 -1.62
N VAL A 205 18.29 2.79 -1.96
CA VAL A 205 16.97 2.16 -2.13
C VAL A 205 16.38 1.80 -0.76
N THR A 206 15.19 2.32 -0.46
CA THR A 206 14.36 1.93 0.69
C THR A 206 13.10 1.27 0.16
N VAL A 207 12.86 0.02 0.54
CA VAL A 207 11.60 -0.68 0.21
C VAL A 207 10.54 -0.30 1.23
N VAL A 208 9.32 -0.06 0.76
CA VAL A 208 8.15 0.29 1.56
C VAL A 208 7.06 -0.68 1.16
N GLY A 209 6.58 -1.48 2.11
CA GLY A 209 5.57 -2.49 1.85
C GLY A 209 4.43 -2.37 2.83
N GLN A 210 3.25 -2.68 2.33
CA GLN A 210 2.01 -2.64 3.10
C GLN A 210 1.30 -3.99 3.04
N SER A 211 0.78 -4.49 4.15
CA SER A 211 0.07 -5.78 4.21
C SER A 211 0.89 -6.94 3.60
N SER A 212 0.39 -7.62 2.57
CA SER A 212 1.12 -8.65 1.80
C SER A 212 2.44 -8.13 1.18
N GLY A 213 2.54 -6.84 0.88
CA GLY A 213 3.80 -6.19 0.52
C GLY A 213 4.79 -6.11 1.69
N ALA A 214 4.31 -5.83 2.91
CA ALA A 214 5.12 -5.88 4.12
C ALA A 214 5.53 -7.33 4.46
N PHE A 215 4.64 -8.31 4.27
CA PHE A 215 4.98 -9.74 4.35
C PHE A 215 6.12 -10.08 3.39
N SER A 216 6.01 -9.65 2.13
CA SER A 216 7.04 -9.91 1.10
C SER A 216 8.40 -9.39 1.55
N ILE A 217 8.46 -8.18 2.09
CA ILE A 217 9.70 -7.62 2.64
C ILE A 217 10.19 -8.44 3.85
N ASN A 218 9.32 -8.88 4.77
CA ASN A 218 9.72 -9.75 5.87
C ASN A 218 10.34 -11.07 5.40
N VAL A 219 9.81 -11.69 4.33
CA VAL A 219 10.44 -12.85 3.69
C VAL A 219 11.82 -12.48 3.13
N PHE A 220 11.92 -11.37 2.41
CA PHE A 220 13.17 -10.93 1.80
C PHE A 220 14.27 -10.60 2.82
N LEU A 221 13.93 -9.99 3.96
CA LEU A 221 14.87 -9.68 5.04
C LEU A 221 15.54 -10.92 5.66
N ARG A 222 14.98 -12.11 5.41
CA ARG A 222 15.49 -13.41 5.88
C ARG A 222 16.17 -14.21 4.76
N ASN A 223 16.27 -13.65 3.56
CA ASN A 223 16.76 -14.36 2.39
C ASN A 223 17.97 -13.65 1.74
N GLN A 224 19.05 -14.39 1.51
CA GLN A 224 20.29 -13.84 0.93
C GLN A 224 20.10 -13.29 -0.49
N LYS A 225 19.07 -13.72 -1.23
CA LYS A 225 18.74 -13.17 -2.56
C LYS A 225 18.39 -11.67 -2.51
N PHE A 226 18.01 -11.15 -1.34
CA PHE A 226 17.71 -9.73 -1.15
C PHE A 226 18.93 -8.88 -0.76
N ALA A 227 20.06 -9.51 -0.43
CA ALA A 227 21.26 -8.80 -0.02
C ALA A 227 21.71 -7.79 -1.09
N GLY A 228 21.84 -6.53 -0.69
CA GLY A 228 22.24 -5.43 -1.59
C GLY A 228 21.12 -4.86 -2.46
N LEU A 229 19.89 -5.37 -2.41
CA LEU A 229 18.76 -4.82 -3.16
C LEU A 229 18.13 -3.58 -2.50
N ALA A 230 18.24 -3.46 -1.17
CA ALA A 230 17.80 -2.29 -0.42
C ALA A 230 18.71 -2.02 0.78
N ARG A 231 18.76 -0.76 1.21
CA ARG A 231 19.50 -0.32 2.40
C ARG A 231 18.64 -0.16 3.65
N ALA A 232 17.32 -0.14 3.49
CA ALA A 232 16.35 0.03 4.58
C ALA A 232 14.96 -0.46 4.15
N ALA A 233 14.09 -0.69 5.13
CA ALA A 233 12.72 -1.10 4.92
C ALA A 233 11.72 -0.28 5.73
N ILE A 234 10.52 -0.07 5.19
CA ILE A 234 9.34 0.40 5.89
C ILE A 234 8.27 -0.69 5.79
N LEU A 235 7.73 -1.13 6.93
CA LEU A 235 6.77 -2.22 7.06
C LEU A 235 5.46 -1.69 7.65
N GLU A 236 4.48 -1.42 6.80
CA GLU A 236 3.15 -0.92 7.18
C GLU A 236 2.19 -2.10 7.34
N SER A 237 1.85 -2.44 8.58
CA SER A 237 1.03 -3.60 8.91
C SER A 237 1.61 -4.90 8.36
N ILE A 238 2.80 -5.29 8.87
CA ILE A 238 3.32 -6.65 8.62
C ILE A 238 2.25 -7.66 9.01
N VAL A 239 1.92 -8.53 8.07
CA VAL A 239 1.06 -9.67 8.30
C VAL A 239 1.94 -10.92 8.37
N VAL A 240 1.61 -11.86 9.24
CA VAL A 240 2.06 -13.25 9.12
C VAL A 240 0.82 -14.13 9.19
N LEU A 241 0.67 -14.96 8.17
CA LEU A 241 -0.36 -15.97 8.06
C LEU A 241 0.29 -17.35 8.10
N PRO A 242 -0.46 -18.39 8.50
CA PRO A 242 0.01 -19.76 8.40
C PRO A 242 0.59 -20.09 7.03
N THR A 243 1.87 -20.46 7.03
CA THR A 243 2.59 -20.86 5.83
C THR A 243 2.59 -22.38 5.73
N PHE A 244 2.00 -22.90 4.65
CA PHE A 244 1.81 -24.33 4.44
C PHE A 244 2.73 -24.91 3.37
N GLU A 245 2.84 -26.23 3.40
CA GLU A 245 3.33 -27.00 2.26
C GLU A 245 2.39 -26.84 1.06
N PRO A 246 2.90 -26.96 -0.18
CA PRO A 246 2.12 -26.72 -1.40
C PRO A 246 0.88 -27.61 -1.52
N ASP A 247 0.94 -28.84 -1.00
CA ASP A 247 -0.12 -29.85 -1.11
C ASP A 247 -1.36 -29.58 -0.25
N ARG A 248 -1.26 -28.73 0.79
CA ARG A 248 -2.38 -28.38 1.68
C ARG A 248 -3.60 -27.87 0.90
N ASN A 249 -3.36 -27.06 -0.14
CA ASN A 249 -4.40 -26.42 -0.95
C ASN A 249 -4.68 -27.13 -2.27
N GLU A 250 -4.37 -28.43 -2.38
CA GLU A 250 -4.63 -29.23 -3.59
C GLU A 250 -6.09 -29.12 -4.05
N ALA A 251 -7.06 -29.26 -3.14
CA ALA A 251 -8.48 -29.20 -3.50
C ALA A 251 -8.87 -27.85 -4.12
N THR A 252 -8.38 -26.74 -3.55
CA THR A 252 -8.60 -25.38 -4.06
C THR A 252 -7.96 -25.21 -5.45
N TRP A 253 -6.75 -25.74 -5.65
CA TRP A 253 -6.09 -25.73 -6.94
C TRP A 253 -6.85 -26.54 -7.99
N GLN A 254 -7.24 -27.77 -7.67
CA GLN A 254 -8.03 -28.62 -8.56
C GLN A 254 -9.37 -27.99 -8.90
N GLN A 255 -10.06 -27.40 -7.93
CA GLN A 255 -11.32 -26.67 -8.15
C GLN A 255 -11.10 -25.54 -9.14
N TYR A 256 -10.08 -24.70 -8.95
CA TYR A 256 -9.75 -23.62 -9.88
C TYR A 256 -9.44 -24.15 -11.29
N VAL A 257 -8.54 -25.12 -11.41
CA VAL A 257 -8.12 -25.69 -12.69
C VAL A 257 -9.29 -26.36 -13.43
N SER A 258 -10.20 -27.01 -12.70
CA SER A 258 -11.40 -27.64 -13.28
C SER A 258 -12.37 -26.64 -13.92
N GLN A 259 -12.31 -25.36 -13.57
CA GLN A 259 -13.15 -24.31 -14.17
C GLN A 259 -12.57 -23.73 -15.47
N ILE A 260 -11.33 -24.10 -15.81
CA ILE A 260 -10.69 -23.72 -17.07
C ILE A 260 -11.16 -24.72 -18.14
N PRO A 261 -11.78 -24.24 -19.24
CA PRO A 261 -12.26 -25.11 -20.31
C PRO A 261 -11.15 -26.02 -20.86
N GLY A 262 -11.38 -27.34 -20.84
CA GLY A 262 -10.42 -28.34 -21.30
C GLY A 262 -9.42 -28.82 -20.25
N CYS A 263 -9.48 -28.31 -19.01
CA CYS A 263 -8.62 -28.72 -17.90
C CYS A 263 -9.32 -29.60 -16.85
N GLU A 264 -10.55 -30.04 -17.09
CA GLU A 264 -11.33 -30.86 -16.17
C GLU A 264 -10.60 -32.17 -15.84
N THR A 265 -10.11 -32.88 -16.86
CA THR A 265 -9.33 -34.12 -16.65
C THR A 265 -7.93 -33.83 -16.08
N ALA A 266 -7.32 -32.70 -16.46
CA ALA A 266 -6.00 -32.30 -15.95
C ALA A 266 -6.04 -32.06 -14.43
N SER A 267 -7.12 -31.48 -13.91
CA SER A 267 -7.37 -31.29 -12.48
C SER A 267 -7.41 -32.59 -11.66
N GLN A 268 -7.56 -33.75 -12.30
CA GLN A 268 -7.63 -35.05 -11.63
C GLN A 268 -6.38 -35.92 -11.84
N THR A 269 -5.45 -35.46 -12.68
CA THR A 269 -4.31 -36.27 -13.17
C THR A 269 -2.96 -35.63 -12.91
N ASN A 270 -2.88 -34.62 -12.03
CA ASN A 270 -1.67 -33.86 -11.70
C ASN A 270 -0.92 -33.37 -12.97
N SER A 271 -1.67 -32.98 -14.00
CA SER A 271 -1.18 -32.38 -15.25
C SER A 271 -1.73 -30.95 -15.41
N THR A 272 -1.97 -30.30 -14.28
CA THR A 272 -2.57 -28.99 -14.12
C THR A 272 -1.69 -27.88 -14.65
N ILE A 273 -0.38 -27.89 -14.40
CA ILE A 273 0.53 -26.80 -14.82
C ILE A 273 0.53 -26.68 -16.34
N ALA A 274 0.68 -27.81 -17.04
CA ALA A 274 0.68 -27.85 -18.50
C ALA A 274 -0.67 -27.38 -19.08
N CYS A 275 -1.78 -27.78 -18.47
CA CYS A 275 -3.11 -27.36 -18.92
C CYS A 275 -3.33 -25.86 -18.71
N VAL A 276 -3.01 -25.36 -17.51
CA VAL A 276 -3.10 -23.94 -17.18
C VAL A 276 -2.25 -23.12 -18.14
N ARG A 277 -1.02 -23.54 -18.49
CA ARG A 277 -0.16 -22.84 -19.48
C ARG A 277 -0.74 -22.76 -20.89
N ASN A 278 -1.59 -23.71 -21.30
CA ASN A 278 -2.19 -23.74 -22.63
C ASN A 278 -3.52 -22.99 -22.72
N ALA A 279 -4.11 -22.58 -21.60
CA ALA A 279 -5.38 -21.87 -21.56
C ALA A 279 -5.27 -20.41 -22.07
N SER A 280 -6.39 -19.80 -22.46
CA SER A 280 -6.41 -18.36 -22.76
C SER A 280 -6.43 -17.53 -21.47
N SER A 281 -5.94 -16.29 -21.51
CA SER A 281 -6.00 -15.36 -20.36
C SER A 281 -7.43 -15.12 -19.89
N SER A 282 -8.38 -15.05 -20.82
CA SER A 282 -9.81 -14.90 -20.51
C SER A 282 -10.36 -16.11 -19.76
N ASP A 283 -9.98 -17.33 -20.16
CA ASP A 283 -10.45 -18.55 -19.50
C ASP A 283 -9.88 -18.67 -18.09
N VAL A 284 -8.60 -18.36 -17.92
CA VAL A 284 -7.90 -18.29 -16.62
C VAL A 284 -8.60 -17.28 -15.70
N LEU A 285 -8.90 -16.07 -16.20
CA LEU A 285 -9.62 -15.05 -15.42
C LEU A 285 -11.05 -15.52 -15.05
N GLN A 286 -11.80 -16.06 -16.00
CA GLN A 286 -13.17 -16.54 -15.74
C GLN A 286 -13.19 -17.72 -14.76
N ALA A 287 -12.16 -18.57 -14.76
CA ALA A 287 -12.02 -19.67 -13.82
C ALA A 287 -11.88 -19.17 -12.38
N MET A 288 -11.21 -18.03 -12.14
CA MET A 288 -11.11 -17.42 -10.80
C MET A 288 -12.52 -17.08 -10.26
N THR A 289 -13.37 -16.46 -11.08
CA THR A 289 -14.75 -16.13 -10.71
C THR A 289 -15.61 -17.39 -10.49
N LYS A 290 -15.54 -18.37 -11.41
CA LYS A 290 -16.37 -19.59 -11.34
C LYS A 290 -15.99 -20.49 -10.18
N ALA A 291 -14.71 -20.55 -9.84
CA ALA A 291 -14.23 -21.33 -8.71
C ALA A 291 -14.77 -20.77 -7.38
N ASN A 292 -15.36 -19.57 -7.37
CA ASN A 292 -15.94 -18.92 -6.20
C ASN A 292 -14.97 -19.01 -5.02
N LEU A 293 -13.72 -18.62 -5.28
CA LEU A 293 -12.64 -18.61 -4.32
C LEU A 293 -12.97 -17.55 -3.27
N THR A 294 -13.82 -17.91 -2.30
CA THR A 294 -14.25 -17.00 -1.24
C THR A 294 -13.17 -16.88 -0.17
N PHE A 295 -13.09 -15.70 0.45
CA PHE A 295 -12.26 -15.44 1.63
C PHE A 295 -12.87 -16.05 2.91
N ALA A 296 -13.29 -17.32 2.86
CA ALA A 296 -13.82 -18.00 4.05
C ALA A 296 -12.73 -18.40 5.07
N SER A 297 -11.46 -18.31 4.67
CA SER A 297 -10.25 -18.63 5.45
C SER A 297 -9.09 -17.77 4.95
N PHE A 298 -8.01 -17.60 5.72
CA PHE A 298 -6.75 -17.06 5.22
C PHE A 298 -5.98 -18.06 4.34
N ALA A 299 -6.34 -19.35 4.34
CA ALA A 299 -5.71 -20.37 3.50
C ALA A 299 -6.18 -20.35 2.02
N PHE A 300 -5.78 -19.32 1.25
CA PHE A 300 -6.04 -19.19 -0.19
C PHE A 300 -4.73 -19.15 -1.01
N PHE A 301 -4.75 -18.61 -2.24
CA PHE A 301 -3.56 -18.44 -3.09
C PHE A 301 -2.54 -17.48 -2.46
N GLN A 302 -1.68 -18.01 -1.60
CA GLN A 302 -0.72 -17.29 -0.76
C GLN A 302 0.67 -17.92 -0.85
N PRO A 303 1.71 -17.24 -0.32
CA PRO A 303 3.04 -17.81 -0.24
C PRO A 303 3.07 -19.17 0.51
N ILE A 304 3.80 -20.12 -0.07
CA ILE A 304 3.97 -21.49 0.42
C ILE A 304 5.42 -21.76 0.78
N ILE A 305 5.65 -22.80 1.59
CA ILE A 305 7.00 -23.31 1.84
C ILE A 305 7.55 -23.85 0.51
N ASP A 306 8.65 -23.28 0.04
CA ASP A 306 9.34 -23.68 -1.19
C ASP A 306 10.71 -24.31 -0.95
N GLY A 307 10.99 -24.63 0.32
CA GLY A 307 12.07 -25.50 0.76
C GLY A 307 13.47 -24.90 0.61
N PRO A 308 14.52 -25.72 0.81
CA PRO A 308 15.91 -25.26 0.77
C PRO A 308 16.27 -24.58 -0.56
N GLY A 309 16.76 -23.34 -0.50
CA GLY A 309 17.12 -22.54 -1.68
C GLY A 309 15.97 -21.72 -2.29
N GLY A 310 14.75 -21.91 -1.79
CA GLY A 310 13.58 -21.09 -2.08
C GLY A 310 13.58 -19.74 -1.36
N LEU A 311 12.45 -19.05 -1.38
CA LEU A 311 12.23 -17.79 -0.66
C LEU A 311 11.75 -18.00 0.77
N ILE A 312 10.91 -19.02 0.97
CA ILE A 312 10.33 -19.42 2.25
C ILE A 312 10.78 -20.86 2.51
N SER A 313 11.97 -20.99 3.10
CA SER A 313 12.62 -22.29 3.26
C SER A 313 11.94 -23.20 4.27
N ASP A 314 11.21 -22.62 5.22
CA ASP A 314 10.52 -23.30 6.31
C ASP A 314 9.46 -22.34 6.90
N ARG A 315 8.79 -22.76 7.96
CA ARG A 315 7.84 -21.95 8.74
C ARG A 315 8.51 -20.75 9.38
N GLN A 316 7.73 -19.69 9.59
CA GLN A 316 8.22 -18.44 10.18
C GLN A 316 8.80 -18.64 11.59
N SER A 317 8.25 -19.58 12.38
CA SER A 317 8.77 -19.96 13.70
C SER A 317 10.16 -20.59 13.65
N GLN A 318 10.52 -21.25 12.54
CA GLN A 318 11.80 -21.94 12.34
C GLN A 318 12.85 -21.07 11.64
N ILE A 319 12.43 -20.04 10.91
CA ILE A 319 13.36 -19.14 10.21
C ILE A 319 13.97 -18.13 11.21
N GLN A 320 15.31 -18.10 11.26
CA GLN A 320 16.07 -17.17 12.09
C GLN A 320 15.70 -15.69 11.82
N PRO A 321 15.69 -14.83 12.86
CA PRO A 321 15.35 -13.42 12.69
C PRO A 321 16.34 -12.70 11.76
N ASN A 322 15.81 -11.72 11.01
CA ASN A 322 16.49 -10.75 10.13
C ASN A 322 17.99 -11.00 9.90
N GLN A 323 18.34 -11.53 8.73
CA GLN A 323 19.74 -11.82 8.40
C GLN A 323 20.52 -10.59 7.90
N LEU A 324 19.84 -9.48 7.57
CA LEU A 324 20.42 -8.40 6.78
C LEU A 324 20.72 -7.13 7.58
N GLY A 325 20.29 -7.03 8.84
CA GLY A 325 20.72 -5.97 9.77
C GLY A 325 20.43 -4.53 9.31
N ILE A 326 19.50 -4.33 8.37
CA ILE A 326 19.20 -3.01 7.81
C ILE A 326 18.29 -2.19 8.75
N PRO A 327 18.31 -0.84 8.71
CA PRO A 327 17.34 0.01 9.40
C PRO A 327 15.90 -0.25 8.96
N ILE A 328 14.97 -0.21 9.92
CA ILE A 328 13.54 -0.49 9.70
C ILE A 328 12.66 0.55 10.39
N LEU A 329 11.65 1.04 9.66
CA LEU A 329 10.46 1.67 10.23
C LEU A 329 9.30 0.67 10.13
N ILE A 330 8.52 0.49 11.18
CA ILE A 330 7.46 -0.54 11.20
C ILE A 330 6.26 -0.07 12.03
N GLY A 331 5.05 -0.45 11.66
CA GLY A 331 3.90 -0.18 12.51
C GLY A 331 2.66 -0.96 12.11
N THR A 332 1.59 -0.67 12.84
CA THR A 332 0.26 -1.28 12.67
C THR A 332 -0.82 -0.22 12.92
N ASN A 333 -2.01 -0.47 12.40
CA ASN A 333 -3.23 0.25 12.75
C ASN A 333 -3.77 -0.25 14.10
N LEU A 334 -4.63 0.54 14.74
CA LEU A 334 -5.25 0.17 16.00
C LEU A 334 -6.19 -1.03 15.84
N ASP A 335 -7.01 -1.03 14.78
CA ASP A 335 -8.11 -1.97 14.58
C ASP A 335 -7.88 -2.88 13.37
N GLU A 336 -6.68 -3.45 13.24
CA GLU A 336 -6.26 -4.29 12.11
C GLU A 336 -7.30 -5.36 11.73
N GLY A 337 -7.86 -6.07 12.72
CA GLY A 337 -8.75 -7.20 12.49
C GLY A 337 -10.16 -6.86 12.03
N THR A 338 -10.60 -5.60 12.13
CA THR A 338 -11.99 -5.23 11.79
C THR A 338 -12.30 -5.38 10.30
N ALA A 339 -11.28 -5.24 9.44
CA ALA A 339 -11.41 -5.44 7.99
C ALA A 339 -11.44 -6.92 7.57
N PHE A 340 -11.04 -7.84 8.46
CA PHE A 340 -10.83 -9.26 8.14
C PHE A 340 -11.81 -10.20 8.83
N VAL A 341 -12.65 -9.68 9.72
CA VAL A 341 -13.67 -10.46 10.42
C VAL A 341 -15.03 -10.25 9.78
N ALA A 342 -15.70 -11.36 9.45
CA ALA A 342 -17.05 -11.32 8.92
C ALA A 342 -18.03 -10.73 9.95
N GLN A 343 -18.86 -9.79 9.52
CA GLN A 343 -19.76 -9.05 10.42
C GLN A 343 -20.95 -9.87 10.91
N ASN A 344 -21.18 -11.04 10.32
CA ASN A 344 -22.23 -11.98 10.72
C ASN A 344 -21.75 -13.04 11.73
N VAL A 345 -20.49 -12.99 12.19
CA VAL A 345 -20.01 -13.85 13.28
C VAL A 345 -20.85 -13.57 14.52
N ASP A 346 -21.54 -14.59 15.02
CA ASP A 346 -22.49 -14.43 16.12
C ASP A 346 -22.27 -15.39 17.28
N SER A 347 -21.40 -16.40 17.12
CA SER A 347 -21.14 -17.43 18.11
C SER A 347 -19.65 -17.64 18.41
N VAL A 348 -19.36 -18.31 19.53
CA VAL A 348 -18.00 -18.77 19.84
C VAL A 348 -17.57 -19.89 18.88
N ASP A 349 -18.53 -20.70 18.43
CA ASP A 349 -18.28 -21.81 17.51
C ASP A 349 -17.75 -21.31 16.16
N ASP A 350 -18.24 -20.16 15.66
CA ASP A 350 -17.71 -19.53 14.45
C ASP A 350 -16.22 -19.18 14.59
N ILE A 351 -15.83 -18.63 15.75
CA ILE A 351 -14.44 -18.25 16.05
C ILE A 351 -13.57 -19.50 16.13
N VAL A 352 -14.04 -20.54 16.84
CA VAL A 352 -13.31 -21.81 16.99
C VAL A 352 -13.12 -22.47 15.63
N GLN A 353 -14.19 -22.57 14.83
CA GLN A 353 -14.14 -23.15 13.50
C GLN A 353 -13.14 -22.42 12.59
N PHE A 354 -13.08 -21.09 12.68
CA PHE A 354 -12.07 -20.32 11.97
C PHE A 354 -10.65 -20.69 12.40
N LEU A 355 -10.36 -20.65 13.70
CA LEU A 355 -9.02 -20.94 14.23
C LEU A 355 -8.59 -22.39 13.93
N GLU A 356 -9.50 -23.35 13.99
CA GLU A 356 -9.25 -24.74 13.61
C GLU A 356 -8.94 -24.88 12.12
N THR A 357 -9.65 -24.14 11.25
CA THR A 357 -9.40 -24.14 9.81
C THR A 357 -8.02 -23.56 9.47
N GLU A 358 -7.63 -22.48 10.14
CA GLU A 358 -6.32 -21.83 9.97
C GLU A 358 -5.16 -22.64 10.53
N SER A 359 -5.40 -23.52 11.51
CA SER A 359 -4.37 -24.39 12.10
C SER A 359 -4.45 -25.83 11.57
N SER A 360 -5.07 -26.04 10.40
CA SER A 360 -5.24 -27.37 9.78
C SER A 360 -4.48 -27.52 8.45
N PRO A 361 -3.74 -28.64 8.26
CA PRO A 361 -3.58 -29.76 9.19
C PRO A 361 -2.58 -29.44 10.32
N PRO A 362 -2.82 -29.86 11.58
CA PRO A 362 -1.94 -29.53 12.69
C PRO A 362 -0.51 -29.99 12.45
N LEU A 363 0.46 -29.25 13.00
CA LEU A 363 1.87 -29.65 12.90
C LEU A 363 2.06 -31.02 13.57
N ALA A 364 2.91 -31.87 13.01
CA ALA A 364 3.17 -33.20 13.57
C ALA A 364 3.72 -33.16 15.02
N SER A 365 4.28 -32.03 15.44
CA SER A 365 4.78 -31.77 16.80
C SER A 365 3.68 -31.35 17.77
N VAL A 366 2.48 -31.01 17.31
CA VAL A 366 1.37 -30.50 18.11
C VAL A 366 0.36 -31.62 18.33
N THR A 367 0.09 -31.93 19.59
CA THR A 367 -0.93 -32.91 19.98
C THR A 367 -2.34 -32.29 19.94
N PRO A 368 -3.40 -33.10 19.76
CA PRO A 368 -4.78 -32.60 19.83
C PRO A 368 -5.10 -31.89 21.15
N ASP A 369 -4.59 -32.40 22.27
CA ASP A 369 -4.80 -31.78 23.60
C ASP A 369 -4.11 -30.42 23.71
N GLU A 370 -2.90 -30.26 23.16
CA GLU A 370 -2.22 -28.96 23.09
C GLU A 370 -3.01 -27.96 22.27
N GLN A 371 -3.55 -28.37 21.11
CA GLN A 371 -4.38 -27.52 20.27
C GLN A 371 -5.66 -27.08 21.00
N VAL A 372 -6.41 -28.01 21.58
CA VAL A 372 -7.65 -27.72 22.33
C VAL A 372 -7.37 -26.79 23.53
N ASN A 373 -6.29 -27.06 24.28
CA ASN A 373 -5.91 -26.23 25.42
C ASN A 373 -5.53 -24.81 24.97
N ALA A 374 -4.79 -24.68 23.87
CA ALA A 374 -4.40 -23.37 23.36
C ALA A 374 -5.61 -22.56 22.85
N LEU A 375 -6.53 -23.19 22.12
CA LEU A 375 -7.77 -22.54 21.65
C LEU A 375 -8.68 -22.16 22.82
N THR A 376 -8.77 -22.99 23.87
CA THR A 376 -9.52 -22.65 25.08
C THR A 376 -8.90 -21.45 25.81
N GLN A 377 -7.57 -21.46 25.94
CA GLN A 377 -6.85 -20.39 26.63
C GLN A 377 -6.89 -19.07 25.86
N ILE A 378 -6.76 -19.08 24.53
CA ILE A 378 -6.86 -17.85 23.73
C ILE A 378 -8.25 -17.23 23.85
N LEU A 379 -9.31 -18.04 23.80
CA LEU A 379 -10.68 -17.57 24.01
C LEU A 379 -10.91 -17.02 25.43
N THR A 380 -10.19 -17.53 26.42
CA THR A 380 -10.24 -16.99 27.80
C THR A 380 -9.56 -15.61 27.89
N LEU A 381 -8.45 -15.43 27.17
CA LEU A 381 -7.68 -14.18 27.12
C LEU A 381 -8.39 -13.06 26.33
N TYR A 382 -9.26 -13.43 25.40
CA TYR A 382 -10.18 -12.54 24.69
C TYR A 382 -11.62 -12.81 25.16
N PRO A 383 -12.08 -12.26 26.29
CA PRO A 383 -13.43 -12.52 26.78
C PRO A 383 -14.50 -11.87 25.89
N ASP A 384 -15.73 -12.39 25.93
CA ASP A 384 -16.90 -11.75 25.33
C ASP A 384 -17.34 -10.51 26.13
N ALA A 385 -16.55 -9.44 26.01
CA ALA A 385 -16.77 -8.16 26.65
C ALA A 385 -16.55 -7.05 25.61
N PRO A 386 -17.61 -6.48 25.01
CA PRO A 386 -17.51 -5.50 23.93
C PRO A 386 -16.56 -4.34 24.19
N ALA A 387 -16.44 -3.85 25.43
CA ALA A 387 -15.51 -2.79 25.80
C ALA A 387 -14.02 -3.15 25.63
N LEU A 388 -13.67 -4.44 25.59
CA LEU A 388 -12.30 -4.94 25.40
C LEU A 388 -12.01 -5.34 23.94
N GLY A 389 -13.04 -5.44 23.10
CA GLY A 389 -12.89 -5.84 21.70
C GLY A 389 -12.60 -4.67 20.75
N SER A 390 -12.24 -5.00 19.51
CA SER A 390 -11.98 -4.05 18.42
C SER A 390 -13.26 -3.80 17.61
N PRO A 391 -13.64 -2.55 17.23
CA PRO A 391 -12.86 -1.34 17.39
C PRO A 391 -12.57 -0.92 18.83
N PHE A 392 -11.29 -0.69 19.14
CA PHE A 392 -10.84 -0.41 20.49
C PHE A 392 -11.27 1.01 20.92
N GLY A 393 -11.50 1.21 22.22
CA GLY A 393 -11.88 2.53 22.75
C GLY A 393 -13.34 2.95 22.48
N THR A 394 -14.17 2.08 21.90
CA THR A 394 -15.59 2.36 21.59
C THR A 394 -16.58 1.88 22.65
N GLY A 395 -16.08 1.41 23.81
CA GLY A 395 -16.89 0.93 24.92
C GLY A 395 -17.80 -0.24 24.51
N ASN A 396 -19.02 -0.26 25.07
CA ASN A 396 -19.99 -1.34 24.82
C ASN A 396 -20.79 -1.19 23.52
N ASN A 397 -20.43 -0.26 22.62
CA ASN A 397 -21.10 -0.13 21.34
C ASN A 397 -20.72 -1.30 20.42
N THR A 398 -21.70 -2.06 19.94
CA THR A 398 -21.52 -3.18 19.00
C THR A 398 -21.89 -2.82 17.57
N PHE A 399 -22.31 -1.58 17.29
CA PHE A 399 -22.67 -1.12 15.94
C PHE A 399 -23.83 -1.89 15.30
N GLY A 400 -24.68 -2.53 16.11
CA GLY A 400 -25.75 -3.40 15.63
C GLY A 400 -25.30 -4.82 15.27
N LEU A 401 -24.04 -5.17 15.54
CA LEU A 401 -23.47 -6.50 15.34
C LEU A 401 -23.49 -7.31 16.65
N SER A 402 -23.16 -8.60 16.55
CA SER A 402 -22.91 -9.45 17.73
C SER A 402 -21.71 -8.93 18.54
N SER A 403 -21.71 -9.19 19.86
CA SER A 403 -20.52 -8.94 20.69
C SER A 403 -19.31 -9.77 20.27
N GLN A 404 -19.55 -10.94 19.65
CA GLN A 404 -18.50 -11.80 19.11
C GLN A 404 -17.70 -11.12 17.99
N TYR A 405 -18.31 -10.24 17.18
CA TYR A 405 -17.59 -9.49 16.15
C TYR A 405 -16.40 -8.73 16.75
N LYS A 406 -16.64 -7.96 17.83
CA LYS A 406 -15.57 -7.16 18.43
C LYS A 406 -14.48 -7.99 19.08
N ARG A 407 -14.91 -9.06 19.76
CA ARG A 407 -14.01 -10.03 20.37
C ARG A 407 -13.10 -10.65 19.31
N PHE A 408 -13.68 -11.09 18.21
CA PHE A 408 -12.98 -11.76 17.14
C PHE A 408 -12.07 -10.81 16.36
N ALA A 409 -12.51 -9.58 16.07
CA ALA A 409 -11.68 -8.55 15.44
C ALA A 409 -10.44 -8.21 16.28
N ALA A 410 -10.56 -8.13 17.61
CA ALA A 410 -9.41 -7.94 18.50
C ALA A 410 -8.44 -9.13 18.43
N LEU A 411 -8.97 -10.36 18.47
CA LEU A 411 -8.17 -11.58 18.35
C LEU A 411 -7.41 -11.62 17.02
N ILE A 412 -8.08 -11.42 15.89
CA ILE A 412 -7.47 -11.50 14.56
C ILE A 412 -6.43 -10.39 14.35
N GLY A 413 -6.71 -9.16 14.79
CA GLY A 413 -5.75 -8.05 14.68
C GLY A 413 -4.46 -8.31 15.45
N ASP A 414 -4.56 -8.90 16.64
CA ASP A 414 -3.39 -9.31 17.41
C ASP A 414 -2.69 -10.52 16.79
N LEU A 415 -3.45 -11.56 16.41
CA LEU A 415 -2.94 -12.82 15.86
C LEU A 415 -2.13 -12.60 14.58
N ALA A 416 -2.68 -11.85 13.62
CA ALA A 416 -2.12 -11.75 12.28
C ALA A 416 -1.17 -10.56 12.09
N MET A 417 -1.24 -9.49 12.92
CA MET A 417 -0.43 -8.28 12.70
C MET A 417 0.25 -7.74 13.96
N GLN A 418 -0.48 -7.43 15.04
CA GLN A 418 0.09 -6.66 16.15
C GLN A 418 1.08 -7.49 17.00
N SER A 419 0.82 -8.79 17.18
CA SER A 419 1.77 -9.71 17.82
C SER A 419 3.02 -9.90 16.95
N VAL A 420 2.84 -10.08 15.64
CA VAL A 420 3.90 -10.24 14.63
C VAL A 420 4.82 -9.03 14.64
N ARG A 421 4.25 -7.82 14.58
CA ARG A 421 5.00 -6.57 14.66
C ARG A 421 5.77 -6.47 15.98
N ARG A 422 5.19 -6.87 17.12
CA ARG A 422 5.90 -6.88 18.43
C ARG A 422 7.08 -7.83 18.43
N THR A 423 6.87 -9.07 18.00
CA THR A 423 7.92 -10.07 17.95
C THR A 423 9.02 -9.64 17.00
N PHE A 424 8.66 -9.09 15.85
CA PHE A 424 9.61 -8.57 14.87
C PHE A 424 10.45 -7.45 15.47
N THR A 425 9.84 -6.42 16.08
CA THR A 425 10.57 -5.28 16.66
C THR A 425 11.48 -5.71 17.80
N GLN A 426 11.02 -6.61 18.68
CA GLN A 426 11.81 -7.13 19.80
C GLN A 426 13.02 -7.95 19.30
N LYS A 427 12.81 -8.88 18.36
CA LYS A 427 13.90 -9.70 17.81
C LYS A 427 14.87 -8.85 16.98
N ALA A 428 14.37 -7.96 16.12
CA ALA A 428 15.21 -7.13 15.26
C ALA A 428 16.03 -6.10 16.06
N SER A 429 15.46 -5.44 17.08
CA SER A 429 16.20 -4.50 17.93
C SER A 429 17.31 -5.21 18.73
N ALA A 430 17.11 -6.46 19.15
CA ALA A 430 18.12 -7.26 19.83
C ALA A 430 19.32 -7.64 18.93
N THR A 431 19.17 -7.61 17.60
CA THR A 431 20.27 -7.85 16.63
C THR A 431 21.09 -6.60 16.32
N GLY A 432 20.75 -5.44 16.91
CA GLY A 432 21.42 -4.16 16.65
C GLY A 432 20.89 -3.39 15.43
N SER A 433 19.81 -3.86 14.79
CA SER A 433 19.12 -3.12 13.73
C SER A 433 18.52 -1.83 14.29
N LYS A 434 18.58 -0.73 13.53
CA LYS A 434 17.94 0.54 13.93
C LYS A 434 16.44 0.48 13.63
N ILE A 435 15.61 0.44 14.67
CA ILE A 435 14.16 0.24 14.56
C ILE A 435 13.39 1.47 15.06
N PHE A 436 12.41 1.92 14.29
CA PHE A 436 11.41 2.91 14.72
C PHE A 436 10.02 2.30 14.54
N ALA A 437 9.24 2.26 15.62
CA ALA A 437 7.94 1.61 15.61
C ALA A 437 6.78 2.60 15.85
N TYR A 438 5.64 2.40 15.20
CA TYR A 438 4.43 3.22 15.39
C TYR A 438 3.17 2.40 15.62
N LEU A 439 2.16 3.05 16.20
CA LEU A 439 0.76 2.63 16.21
C LEU A 439 -0.09 3.75 15.60
N PHE A 440 -0.80 3.49 14.52
CA PHE A 440 -1.71 4.46 13.93
C PHE A 440 -3.08 4.37 14.61
N THR A 441 -3.53 5.49 15.19
CA THR A 441 -4.77 5.56 15.98
C THR A 441 -5.69 6.70 15.54
N ASP A 442 -5.34 7.41 14.45
CA ASP A 442 -6.16 8.52 13.96
C ASP A 442 -7.44 8.00 13.29
N PRO A 443 -8.62 8.29 13.84
CA PRO A 443 -9.87 7.91 13.20
C PRO A 443 -10.01 8.70 11.88
N GLY A 444 -10.17 7.99 10.77
CA GLY A 444 -10.34 8.58 9.45
C GLY A 444 -11.64 8.11 8.80
N GLU A 445 -12.24 8.96 7.96
CA GLU A 445 -13.38 8.58 7.13
C GLU A 445 -12.99 7.67 5.94
N ALA A 446 -11.69 7.56 5.65
CA ALA A 446 -11.17 6.84 4.49
C ALA A 446 -10.86 5.39 4.86
N VAL A 447 -11.83 4.51 4.68
CA VAL A 447 -11.55 3.09 4.50
C VAL A 447 -11.19 2.87 3.04
N ILE A 448 -10.14 2.10 2.76
CA ILE A 448 -9.78 1.71 1.40
C ILE A 448 -10.85 0.71 0.93
N PRO A 449 -11.79 1.09 0.03
CA PRO A 449 -12.91 0.23 -0.33
C PRO A 449 -12.46 -1.12 -0.90
N GLU A 450 -11.30 -1.14 -1.56
CA GLU A 450 -10.69 -2.34 -2.15
C GLU A 450 -10.20 -3.35 -1.10
N LEU A 451 -10.02 -2.95 0.16
CA LEU A 451 -9.63 -3.84 1.26
C LEU A 451 -10.81 -4.23 2.16
N ILE A 452 -12.02 -3.78 1.80
CA ILE A 452 -13.25 -4.15 2.50
C ILE A 452 -13.96 -5.24 1.69
N PHE A 453 -13.91 -6.47 2.19
CA PHE A 453 -14.45 -7.64 1.49
C PHE A 453 -15.99 -7.77 1.56
N ALA A 454 -16.71 -6.86 2.25
CA ALA A 454 -18.17 -6.87 2.36
C ALA A 454 -18.75 -5.52 2.86
N PRO A 455 -20.03 -5.19 2.58
CA PRO A 455 -20.68 -4.03 3.19
C PRO A 455 -20.56 -4.06 4.72
N THR A 456 -20.04 -2.98 5.30
CA THR A 456 -19.78 -2.89 6.75
C THR A 456 -20.78 -2.00 7.45
N ALA A 457 -21.19 -2.39 8.66
CA ALA A 457 -21.99 -1.58 9.56
C ALA A 457 -21.29 -0.23 9.83
N PRO A 458 -22.01 0.91 9.80
CA PRO A 458 -21.41 2.22 10.01
C PRO A 458 -20.63 2.31 11.33
N GLY A 459 -19.38 2.77 11.26
CA GLY A 459 -18.49 2.91 12.42
C GLY A 459 -17.86 1.61 12.94
N SER A 460 -18.21 0.44 12.38
CA SER A 460 -17.72 -0.86 12.87
C SER A 460 -16.23 -1.14 12.59
N LEU A 461 -15.55 -0.26 11.86
CA LEU A 461 -14.14 -0.40 11.46
C LEU A 461 -13.19 0.53 12.22
N GLU A 462 -13.61 1.77 12.52
CA GLU A 462 -12.81 2.87 13.10
C GLU A 462 -11.44 3.11 12.43
N VAL A 463 -10.36 2.50 12.92
CA VAL A 463 -8.99 2.61 12.39
C VAL A 463 -8.55 1.26 11.79
N PRO A 464 -9.19 0.82 10.68
CA PRO A 464 -8.96 -0.50 10.12
C PRO A 464 -7.57 -0.64 9.50
N HIS A 465 -7.26 -1.86 9.10
CA HIS A 465 -6.09 -2.17 8.28
C HIS A 465 -5.91 -1.20 7.11
N SER A 466 -4.70 -0.67 6.95
CA SER A 466 -4.30 0.25 5.88
C SER A 466 -4.87 1.67 5.94
N ALA A 467 -5.54 2.05 7.03
CA ALA A 467 -6.13 3.38 7.15
C ALA A 467 -5.08 4.51 7.00
N GLU A 468 -3.82 4.25 7.39
CA GLU A 468 -2.73 5.22 7.34
C GLU A 468 -2.20 5.48 5.92
N VAL A 469 -2.38 4.54 4.99
CA VAL A 469 -1.83 4.61 3.63
C VAL A 469 -2.34 5.83 2.87
N THR A 470 -3.62 6.17 3.09
CA THR A 470 -4.25 7.37 2.50
C THR A 470 -3.62 8.67 2.98
N ARG A 471 -2.89 8.65 4.12
CA ARG A 471 -2.13 9.79 4.63
C ARG A 471 -0.84 10.02 3.85
N LEU A 472 -0.32 9.00 3.18
CA LEU A 472 0.85 9.10 2.30
C LEU A 472 0.46 9.46 0.87
N PHE A 473 -0.51 8.75 0.29
CA PHE A 473 -0.84 8.83 -1.14
C PHE A 473 -2.09 9.66 -1.47
N GLY A 474 -2.86 10.08 -0.46
CA GLY A 474 -4.19 10.65 -0.67
C GLY A 474 -5.25 9.57 -0.92
N PRO A 475 -6.48 9.97 -1.30
CA PRO A 475 -7.54 9.03 -1.60
C PRO A 475 -7.25 8.25 -2.89
N PHE A 476 -7.64 6.98 -2.91
CA PHE A 476 -7.52 6.11 -4.08
C PHE A 476 -8.48 6.55 -5.20
N PRO A 477 -8.09 6.41 -6.48
CA PRO A 477 -8.99 6.68 -7.59
C PRO A 477 -10.16 5.68 -7.60
N PRO A 478 -11.39 6.10 -7.95
CA PRO A 478 -12.51 5.18 -8.03
C PRO A 478 -12.31 4.13 -9.14
N LEU A 479 -12.66 2.88 -8.86
CA LEU A 479 -12.55 1.75 -9.82
C LEU A 479 -13.43 1.91 -11.07
N SER A 480 -14.51 2.71 -10.97
CA SER A 480 -15.42 3.00 -12.07
C SER A 480 -15.05 4.29 -12.79
N PRO A 481 -15.13 4.36 -14.13
CA PRO A 481 -14.96 5.62 -14.83
C PRO A 481 -15.98 6.63 -14.32
N PRO A 482 -15.59 7.91 -14.15
CA PRO A 482 -16.55 8.94 -13.80
C PRO A 482 -17.66 8.98 -14.85
N PRO A 483 -18.93 9.24 -14.45
CA PRO A 483 -20.00 9.41 -15.42
C PRO A 483 -19.61 10.49 -16.45
N PRO A 484 -20.02 10.36 -17.72
CA PRO A 484 -19.72 11.36 -18.73
C PRO A 484 -20.19 12.74 -18.24
N PRO A 485 -19.45 13.82 -18.56
CA PRO A 485 -19.82 15.16 -18.14
C PRO A 485 -21.25 15.46 -18.62
N PRO A 486 -22.06 16.15 -17.80
CA PRO A 486 -23.40 16.53 -18.23
C PRO A 486 -23.31 17.36 -19.51
N PRO A 487 -24.29 17.24 -20.43
CA PRO A 487 -24.32 18.08 -21.62
C PRO A 487 -24.29 19.56 -21.21
N PRO A 488 -23.63 20.42 -22.00
CA PRO A 488 -23.56 21.85 -21.68
C PRO A 488 -24.97 22.41 -21.49
N PRO A 489 -25.17 23.30 -20.49
CA PRO A 489 -26.47 23.90 -20.27
C PRO A 489 -26.94 24.64 -21.52
N PRO A 490 -28.25 24.66 -21.81
CA PRO A 490 -28.78 25.44 -22.92
C PRO A 490 -28.40 26.92 -22.75
N PRO A 491 -28.13 27.64 -23.85
CA PRO A 491 -27.75 29.04 -23.78
C PRO A 491 -28.83 29.85 -23.02
N PRO A 492 -28.43 30.82 -22.20
CA PRO A 492 -29.38 31.61 -21.43
C PRO A 492 -30.32 32.38 -22.37
N PRO A 493 -31.60 32.57 -21.98
CA PRO A 493 -32.52 33.39 -22.75
C PRO A 493 -32.01 34.84 -22.84
N PRO A 494 -32.31 35.56 -23.93
CA PRO A 494 -31.86 36.93 -24.12
C PRO A 494 -32.39 37.84 -22.99
N PRO A 495 -31.59 38.84 -22.57
CA PRO A 495 -31.96 39.72 -21.46
C PRO A 495 -33.20 40.56 -21.83
N PRO A 496 -34.10 40.83 -20.85
CA PRO A 496 -35.22 41.73 -21.06
C PRO A 496 -34.75 43.18 -21.28
N PRO A 497 -35.54 44.01 -22.00
CA PRO A 497 -35.16 45.38 -22.31
C PRO A 497 -35.09 46.26 -21.04
N PRO A 498 -34.19 47.26 -21.02
CA PRO A 498 -33.95 48.09 -19.85
C PRO A 498 -35.13 49.03 -19.53
N PRO A 499 -35.40 49.31 -18.23
CA PRO A 499 -36.43 50.26 -17.82
C PRO A 499 -35.97 51.72 -18.01
N PRO A 500 -36.91 52.69 -18.13
CA PRO A 500 -36.59 54.09 -18.38
C PRO A 500 -36.04 54.82 -17.14
N LEU A 501 -35.12 55.76 -17.40
CA LEU A 501 -34.36 56.55 -16.42
C LEU A 501 -35.22 57.55 -15.62
N PRO A 502 -34.95 57.77 -14.31
CA PRO A 502 -35.56 58.84 -13.54
C PRO A 502 -34.78 60.17 -13.56
N HIS A 503 -35.51 61.27 -13.38
CA HIS A 503 -35.07 62.68 -13.40
C HIS A 503 -34.41 63.16 -12.07
N PRO A 504 -33.67 64.30 -12.06
CA PRO A 504 -32.68 64.64 -11.03
C PRO A 504 -33.24 65.47 -9.86
N PRO A 505 -32.61 65.47 -8.67
CA PRO A 505 -32.97 66.35 -7.57
C PRO A 505 -32.19 67.69 -7.54
N ARG A 506 -32.84 68.72 -6.98
CA ARG A 506 -32.31 70.08 -6.70
C ARG A 506 -31.78 70.21 -5.26
N GLN A 507 -30.89 71.19 -5.07
CA GLN A 507 -30.13 71.60 -3.87
C GLN A 507 -30.95 72.33 -2.77
N ALA A 508 -30.47 72.26 -1.52
CA ALA A 508 -30.53 73.30 -0.46
C ALA A 508 -29.61 72.86 0.73
N LEU A 509 -28.52 73.56 1.06
CA LEU A 509 -28.33 74.72 1.99
C LEU A 509 -28.02 74.35 3.47
N VAL A 510 -27.22 75.21 4.10
CA VAL A 510 -26.22 74.97 5.17
C VAL A 510 -26.61 75.57 6.54
N SER A 511 -26.00 75.04 7.63
CA SER A 511 -25.65 75.61 8.97
C SER A 511 -26.45 75.18 10.22
N PRO A 512 -25.90 75.26 11.47
CA PRO A 512 -24.50 75.45 11.90
C PRO A 512 -23.96 74.47 13.00
N GLN A 513 -22.63 74.51 13.13
CA GLN A 513 -21.66 74.03 14.15
C GLN A 513 -22.13 73.29 15.43
N ALA A 514 -21.59 72.07 15.61
CA ALA A 514 -21.55 71.30 16.85
C ALA A 514 -20.10 71.29 17.45
N PRO A 515 -19.93 71.14 18.78
CA PRO A 515 -18.63 71.22 19.46
C PRO A 515 -17.71 70.03 19.13
N PRO A 516 -16.38 70.15 19.35
CA PRO A 516 -15.43 69.12 18.94
C PRO A 516 -15.61 67.81 19.74
N PRO A 517 -15.45 66.64 19.10
CA PRO A 517 -15.51 65.34 19.76
C PRO A 517 -14.28 65.10 20.65
N PRO A 518 -14.40 64.27 21.69
CA PRO A 518 -13.27 63.88 22.54
C PRO A 518 -12.20 63.11 21.74
N PRO A 519 -10.93 63.09 22.21
CA PRO A 519 -9.85 62.42 21.52
C PRO A 519 -10.12 60.91 21.35
N PRO A 520 -9.66 60.30 20.24
CA PRO A 520 -9.88 58.89 19.98
C PRO A 520 -9.21 58.03 21.07
N PRO A 521 -9.82 56.91 21.50
CA PRO A 521 -9.13 55.96 22.36
C PRO A 521 -7.89 55.43 21.63
N HIS A 522 -6.81 55.24 22.40
CA HIS A 522 -5.56 54.66 21.92
C HIS A 522 -5.81 53.41 21.06
N PRO A 523 -5.06 53.20 19.96
CA PRO A 523 -5.19 52.00 19.16
C PRO A 523 -4.89 50.79 20.03
N VAL A 524 -5.92 49.99 20.31
CA VAL A 524 -5.73 48.63 20.83
C VAL A 524 -5.02 47.87 19.73
N SER A 525 -3.80 47.42 20.00
CA SER A 525 -3.05 46.55 19.10
C SER A 525 -3.97 45.43 18.61
N PRO A 526 -4.01 45.12 17.29
CA PRO A 526 -4.78 43.97 16.83
C PRO A 526 -4.33 42.74 17.61
N PRO A 527 -5.26 41.86 18.02
CA PRO A 527 -4.88 40.60 18.65
C PRO A 527 -3.85 39.92 17.75
N SER A 528 -2.78 39.41 18.36
CA SER A 528 -1.78 38.62 17.65
C SER A 528 -2.52 37.59 16.78
N PRO A 529 -2.12 37.41 15.51
CA PRO A 529 -2.75 36.39 14.68
C PRO A 529 -2.70 35.06 15.45
N PRO A 530 -3.79 34.27 15.44
CA PRO A 530 -3.78 32.99 16.10
C PRO A 530 -2.56 32.19 15.60
N PRO A 531 -1.93 31.39 16.46
CA PRO A 531 -0.84 30.53 16.02
C PRO A 531 -1.31 29.72 14.80
N PRO A 532 -0.43 29.47 13.82
CA PRO A 532 -0.79 28.67 12.67
C PRO A 532 -1.37 27.33 13.14
N PRO A 533 -2.39 26.79 12.45
CA PRO A 533 -2.94 25.50 12.82
C PRO A 533 -1.83 24.44 12.83
N PRO A 534 -1.92 23.42 13.71
CA PRO A 534 -0.97 22.32 13.70
C PRO A 534 -0.93 21.67 12.31
N PRO A 535 0.23 21.14 11.89
CA PRO A 535 0.34 20.48 10.60
C PRO A 535 -0.68 19.34 10.47
N PRO A 536 -1.28 19.15 9.28
CA PRO A 536 -2.10 17.97 9.02
C PRO A 536 -1.30 16.70 9.28
N LEU A 537 -1.90 15.69 9.92
CA LEU A 537 -1.22 14.42 10.23
C LEU A 537 -0.58 13.78 8.98
N SER A 538 -1.23 13.90 7.82
CA SER A 538 -0.67 13.42 6.55
C SER A 538 0.69 14.03 6.24
N LYS A 539 0.87 15.34 6.46
CA LYS A 539 2.15 16.00 6.22
C LYS A 539 3.21 15.59 7.23
N VAL A 540 2.83 15.40 8.50
CA VAL A 540 3.73 14.90 9.54
C VAL A 540 4.21 13.48 9.21
N MET A 541 3.30 12.60 8.78
CA MET A 541 3.65 11.24 8.34
C MET A 541 4.55 11.26 7.11
N GLN A 542 4.19 12.04 6.08
CA GLN A 542 5.04 12.21 4.89
C GLN A 542 6.44 12.70 5.26
N ASP A 543 6.56 13.63 6.21
CA ASP A 543 7.85 14.07 6.72
C ASP A 543 8.63 12.91 7.32
N TYR A 544 8.07 12.10 8.23
CA TYR A 544 8.82 10.98 8.82
C TYR A 544 9.28 9.94 7.79
N TRP A 545 8.42 9.59 6.83
CA TRP A 545 8.74 8.62 5.79
C TRP A 545 9.85 9.15 4.89
N LEU A 546 9.73 10.39 4.42
CA LEU A 546 10.75 11.03 3.59
C LEU A 546 12.07 11.21 4.36
N SER A 547 12.03 11.58 5.64
CA SER A 547 13.23 11.63 6.50
C SER A 547 13.91 10.27 6.55
N PHE A 548 13.15 9.20 6.76
CA PHE A 548 13.70 7.86 6.89
C PHE A 548 14.29 7.37 5.56
N VAL A 549 13.59 7.58 4.45
CA VAL A 549 14.09 7.24 3.11
C VAL A 549 15.37 7.99 2.77
N THR A 550 15.49 9.26 3.15
CA THR A 550 16.64 10.10 2.79
C THR A 550 17.83 9.88 3.72
N SER A 551 17.59 9.80 5.03
CA SER A 551 18.61 9.87 6.09
C SER A 551 18.72 8.65 7.00
N LEU A 552 17.83 7.66 6.86
CA LEU A 552 17.71 6.50 7.78
C LEU A 552 17.36 6.90 9.23
N ASN A 553 16.80 8.09 9.40
CA ASN A 553 16.32 8.63 10.66
C ASN A 553 14.98 9.34 10.39
N PRO A 554 13.88 8.98 11.06
CA PRO A 554 12.61 9.70 10.90
C PRO A 554 12.70 11.15 11.37
N ASN A 555 13.65 11.49 12.26
CA ASN A 555 13.78 12.81 12.90
C ASN A 555 14.76 13.75 12.18
N ASP A 556 14.66 13.89 10.86
CA ASP A 556 15.40 14.95 10.15
C ASP A 556 14.86 16.36 10.53
N ASN A 557 15.52 17.42 10.05
CA ASN A 557 15.09 18.81 10.30
C ASN A 557 14.37 19.42 9.08
N PHE A 558 13.78 18.60 8.20
CA PHE A 558 13.10 19.04 6.99
C PHE A 558 11.57 18.96 7.15
N GLY A 559 10.84 19.84 6.45
CA GLY A 559 9.38 19.93 6.57
C GLY A 559 8.95 20.59 7.87
N PHE A 560 7.98 19.99 8.59
CA PHE A 560 7.55 20.49 9.89
C PHE A 560 8.56 20.15 10.99
N THR A 561 9.22 21.18 11.52
CA THR A 561 10.27 21.03 12.54
C THR A 561 9.73 20.83 13.96
N SER A 562 8.47 21.22 14.21
CA SER A 562 7.78 20.99 15.49
C SER A 562 6.97 19.70 15.42
N ARG A 563 7.66 18.56 15.42
CA ARG A 563 7.07 17.21 15.50
C ARG A 563 7.63 16.47 16.71
N THR A 564 6.84 15.54 17.25
CA THR A 564 7.26 14.67 18.35
C THR A 564 8.52 13.91 17.96
N GLU A 565 9.53 13.87 18.82
CA GLU A 565 10.72 13.08 18.53
C GLU A 565 10.37 11.58 18.53
N TRP A 566 10.58 10.92 17.40
CA TRP A 566 10.34 9.49 17.26
C TRP A 566 11.53 8.73 17.84
N GLN A 567 11.38 8.23 19.06
CA GLN A 567 12.45 7.50 19.75
C GLN A 567 12.69 6.14 19.07
N GLN A 568 13.95 5.71 19.07
CA GLN A 568 14.33 4.39 18.60
C GLN A 568 13.78 3.31 19.54
N TYR A 569 13.25 2.24 18.97
CA TYR A 569 12.83 1.04 19.71
C TYR A 569 14.07 0.24 20.13
N MET A 570 14.24 0.04 21.44
CA MET A 570 15.38 -0.66 22.03
C MET A 570 14.91 -1.78 22.95
N PRO A 571 15.72 -2.83 23.20
CA PRO A 571 15.35 -3.92 24.13
C PRO A 571 14.94 -3.43 25.53
N ASP A 572 15.57 -2.37 26.02
CA ASP A 572 15.34 -1.71 27.31
C ASP A 572 14.38 -0.49 27.24
N ASN A 573 13.94 -0.10 26.03
CA ASN A 573 13.02 1.00 25.80
C ASN A 573 12.07 0.67 24.63
N GLN A 574 11.08 -0.18 24.90
CA GLN A 574 10.10 -0.67 23.92
C GLN A 574 8.95 0.34 23.79
N VAL A 575 9.11 1.31 22.88
CA VAL A 575 8.18 2.43 22.69
C VAL A 575 7.72 2.57 21.25
N LEU A 576 6.47 2.99 21.06
CA LEU A 576 5.86 3.29 19.77
C LEU A 576 5.59 4.79 19.68
N LEU A 577 5.73 5.37 18.49
CA LEU A 577 5.10 6.65 18.19
C LEU A 577 3.61 6.40 17.89
N GLU A 578 2.72 6.96 18.71
CA GLU A 578 1.29 6.98 18.41
C GLU A 578 1.01 8.07 17.37
N LEU A 579 0.60 7.65 16.16
CA LEU A 579 0.23 8.55 15.07
C LEU A 579 -1.27 8.87 15.17
N ASN A 580 -1.56 10.01 15.80
CA ASN A 580 -2.91 10.55 15.96
C ASN A 580 -2.91 12.06 15.69
N GLY A 581 -3.86 12.54 14.87
CA GLY A 581 -3.93 13.94 14.47
C GLY A 581 -4.33 14.88 15.61
N ARG A 582 -4.91 14.34 16.69
CA ARG A 582 -5.27 15.11 17.90
C ARG A 582 -4.15 15.11 18.94
N ASN A 583 -3.43 14.00 19.09
CA ASN A 583 -2.40 13.84 20.11
C ASN A 583 -1.32 12.84 19.69
N MET A 584 -0.20 13.32 19.14
CA MET A 584 0.92 12.46 18.76
C MET A 584 1.93 12.36 19.91
N SER A 585 2.16 11.16 20.44
CA SER A 585 3.02 10.94 21.61
C SER A 585 3.77 9.62 21.54
N MET A 586 4.84 9.49 22.34
CA MET A 586 5.48 8.19 22.55
C MET A 586 4.71 7.40 23.60
N ILE A 587 4.36 6.15 23.28
CA ILE A 587 3.63 5.23 24.17
C ILE A 587 4.44 3.94 24.39
N PRO A 588 4.30 3.26 25.55
CA PRO A 588 4.85 1.93 25.72
C PRO A 588 4.23 0.91 24.75
N ASP A 589 5.03 -0.05 24.26
CA ASP A 589 4.55 -1.19 23.47
C ASP A 589 4.09 -2.36 24.37
N ASP A 590 3.17 -2.09 25.30
CA ASP A 590 2.74 -3.04 26.34
C ASP A 590 1.24 -3.36 26.34
N PHE A 591 0.48 -2.81 25.38
CA PHE A 591 -0.93 -3.13 25.24
C PHE A 591 -1.15 -4.63 25.04
N ARG A 592 -2.18 -5.18 25.69
CA ARG A 592 -2.58 -6.61 25.60
C ARG A 592 -1.41 -7.58 25.78
N GLN A 593 -0.51 -7.27 26.73
CA GLN A 593 0.71 -8.04 26.96
C GLN A 593 0.45 -9.53 27.17
N GLN A 594 -0.54 -9.90 27.98
CA GLN A 594 -0.85 -11.31 28.26
C GLN A 594 -1.33 -12.05 27.01
N GLN A 595 -2.21 -11.43 26.22
CA GLN A 595 -2.73 -11.98 24.97
C GLN A 595 -1.60 -12.19 23.96
N ILE A 596 -0.80 -11.15 23.71
CA ILE A 596 0.27 -11.20 22.71
C ILE A 596 1.38 -12.15 23.15
N SER A 597 1.77 -12.18 24.42
CA SER A 597 2.74 -13.16 24.92
C SER A 597 2.22 -14.59 24.75
N PHE A 598 0.95 -14.85 25.03
CA PHE A 598 0.36 -16.17 24.79
C PHE A 598 0.45 -16.58 23.32
N ILE A 599 0.12 -15.69 22.38
CA ILE A 599 0.24 -15.96 20.94
C ILE A 599 1.70 -16.29 20.58
N GLN A 600 2.66 -15.51 21.09
CA GLN A 600 4.09 -15.68 20.82
C GLN A 600 4.66 -16.99 21.38
N ASP A 601 4.19 -17.43 22.54
CA ASP A 601 4.63 -18.67 23.18
C ASP A 601 3.99 -19.93 22.54
N ASN A 602 2.96 -19.75 21.72
CA ASN A 602 2.18 -20.84 21.09
C ASN A 602 2.15 -20.74 19.56
N VAL A 603 3.14 -20.10 18.93
CA VAL A 603 3.20 -19.91 17.47
C VAL A 603 3.04 -21.22 16.69
N ASP A 604 3.68 -22.30 17.13
CA ASP A 604 3.56 -23.60 16.46
C ASP A 604 2.15 -24.20 16.57
N VAL A 605 1.47 -24.03 17.72
CA VAL A 605 0.09 -24.51 17.93
C VAL A 605 -0.90 -23.69 17.10
N LEU A 606 -0.64 -22.40 16.92
CA LEU A 606 -1.46 -21.46 16.15
C LEU A 606 -1.06 -21.38 14.67
N HIS A 607 -0.03 -22.14 14.24
CA HIS A 607 0.59 -22.13 12.91
C HIS A 607 1.07 -20.76 12.44
N LEU A 608 1.66 -19.96 13.32
CA LEU A 608 2.18 -18.63 13.01
C LEU A 608 3.68 -18.60 12.69
#